data_AF-A0A5B8LPM8-F1
#
_entry.id   AF-A0A5B8LPM8-F1
#
_cell.length_a   1.000
_cell.length_b   1.000
_cell.length_c   1.000
_cell.angle_alpha   90.00
_cell.angle_beta   90.00
_cell.angle_gamma   90.00
#
_symmetry.space_group_name_H-M   'P 1'
#
loop_
_entity.id
_entity.type
_entity.pdbx_description
1 polymer ?
#
loop_
_entity_poly.entity_id
_entity_poly.type
_entity_poly.pdbx_seq_one_letter_code
_entity_poly.pdbx_strand_id
1 'polypeptide(L)'
;MLRFALTFVLPCALATAALAAEPIGIAACDDFLTKYEMCVTDKIPAAQQDAFKGQIEQLRSGWISLAANPQTKPTLEAACVTSAEQMKTAVAAFGCAF
;
A
#
# COMPACT_ATOMS: atom_id res chain seq x y z
N MET A 1 43.61 12.37 -33.47
CA MET A 1 43.19 11.05 -33.98
C MET A 1 41.75 10.82 -33.54
N LEU A 2 40.79 11.25 -34.36
CA LEU A 2 39.35 11.14 -34.13
C LEU A 2 38.86 9.86 -34.83
N ARG A 3 38.52 8.79 -34.09
CA ARG A 3 37.88 7.60 -34.67
C ARG A 3 37.10 6.77 -33.63
N PHE A 4 35.79 6.66 -33.89
CA PHE A 4 34.87 5.55 -33.57
C PHE A 4 34.54 5.35 -32.07
N ALA A 5 33.31 5.06 -31.64
CA ALA A 5 32.19 4.42 -32.31
C ALA A 5 30.87 4.75 -31.60
N LEU A 6 29.81 4.84 -32.42
CA LEU A 6 28.47 4.28 -32.22
C LEU A 6 27.84 4.29 -30.81
N THR A 7 26.82 5.15 -30.69
CA THR A 7 25.45 4.80 -30.29
C THR A 7 25.28 3.47 -29.53
N PHE A 8 25.11 3.56 -28.22
CA PHE A 8 24.35 2.58 -27.47
C PHE A 8 23.12 3.28 -26.88
N VAL A 9 22.10 3.45 -27.72
CA VAL A 9 20.75 3.74 -27.21
C VAL A 9 20.27 2.43 -26.60
N LEU A 10 20.34 2.34 -25.28
CA LEU A 10 19.66 1.31 -24.52
C LEU A 10 18.29 1.89 -24.15
N PRO A 11 17.19 1.57 -24.85
CA PRO A 11 15.88 1.78 -24.28
C PRO A 11 15.73 0.69 -23.23
N CYS A 12 16.16 0.99 -22.01
CA CYS A 12 15.75 0.22 -20.86
C CYS A 12 14.24 0.45 -20.74
N ALA A 13 13.47 -0.44 -21.36
CA ALA A 13 12.04 -0.55 -21.10
C ALA A 13 11.92 -0.84 -19.61
N LEU A 14 11.73 0.23 -18.83
CA LEU A 14 11.16 0.17 -17.51
C LEU A 14 9.75 -0.37 -17.73
N ALA A 15 9.64 -1.69 -17.76
CA ALA A 15 8.41 -2.33 -17.36
C ALA A 15 8.21 -1.86 -15.92
N THR A 16 7.45 -0.78 -15.76
CA THR A 16 6.69 -0.53 -14.54
C THR A 16 5.80 -1.75 -14.41
N ALA A 17 6.34 -2.82 -13.82
CA ALA A 17 5.53 -3.68 -13.00
C ALA A 17 4.88 -2.70 -12.03
N ALA A 18 3.58 -2.47 -12.18
CA ALA A 18 2.81 -1.83 -11.14
C ALA A 18 3.20 -2.59 -9.87
N LEU A 19 3.97 -1.94 -8.99
CA LEU A 19 4.38 -2.55 -7.73
C LEU A 19 3.06 -2.81 -7.00
N ALA A 20 2.58 -4.05 -7.10
CA ALA A 20 1.51 -4.50 -6.27
C ALA A 20 1.98 -4.28 -4.85
N ALA A 21 1.17 -3.59 -4.05
CA ALA A 21 1.55 -3.25 -2.70
C ALA A 21 1.89 -4.53 -1.92
N GLU A 22 3.01 -4.50 -1.19
CA GLU A 22 3.58 -5.71 -0.60
C GLU A 22 2.59 -6.36 0.39
N PRO A 23 2.27 -7.66 0.25
CA PRO A 23 1.33 -8.32 1.14
C PRO A 23 1.94 -8.53 2.52
N ILE A 24 1.13 -8.35 3.56
CA ILE A 24 1.50 -8.61 4.96
C ILE A 24 1.53 -10.10 5.25
N GLY A 25 0.74 -10.88 4.48
CA GLY A 25 0.61 -12.32 4.66
C GLY A 25 -0.38 -12.69 5.75
N ILE A 26 -1.31 -11.78 6.07
CA ILE A 26 -2.48 -12.02 6.92
C ILE A 26 -3.70 -11.56 6.14
N ALA A 27 -4.52 -12.53 5.71
CA ALA A 27 -5.59 -12.29 4.75
C ALA A 27 -6.55 -11.16 5.17
N ALA A 28 -6.92 -11.07 6.45
CA ALA A 28 -7.80 -10.02 6.95
C ALA A 28 -7.15 -8.61 6.87
N CYS A 29 -5.85 -8.49 7.15
CA CYS A 29 -5.13 -7.23 7.03
C CYS A 29 -5.01 -6.81 5.55
N ASP A 30 -4.65 -7.76 4.69
CA ASP A 30 -4.46 -7.53 3.25
C ASP A 30 -5.77 -7.13 2.55
N ASP A 31 -6.89 -7.78 2.88
CA ASP A 31 -8.22 -7.45 2.37
C ASP A 31 -8.65 -6.04 2.79
N PHE A 32 -8.47 -5.68 4.06
CA PHE A 32 -8.77 -4.33 4.55
C PHE A 32 -7.96 -3.26 3.81
N LEU A 33 -6.63 -3.42 3.70
CA LEU A 33 -5.80 -2.42 3.02
C LEU A 33 -6.18 -2.27 1.56
N THR A 34 -6.47 -3.38 0.88
CA THR A 34 -6.91 -3.36 -0.53
C THR A 34 -8.21 -2.55 -0.67
N LYS A 35 -9.22 -2.83 0.16
CA LYS A 35 -10.48 -2.09 0.13
C LYS A 35 -10.30 -0.62 0.50
N TYR A 36 -9.41 -0.32 1.44
CA TYR A 36 -9.10 1.05 1.83
C TYR A 36 -8.43 1.82 0.69
N GLU A 37 -7.43 1.26 0.01
CA GLU A 37 -6.77 1.86 -1.15
C GLU A 37 -7.73 2.13 -2.31
N MET A 38 -8.61 1.16 -2.61
CA MET A 38 -9.65 1.37 -3.61
C MET A 38 -10.57 2.52 -3.22
N CYS A 39 -11.02 2.56 -1.96
CA CYS A 39 -11.87 3.65 -1.54
C CYS A 39 -11.18 5.02 -1.62
N VAL A 40 -9.92 5.09 -1.22
CA VAL A 40 -9.14 6.33 -1.34
C VAL A 40 -9.07 6.78 -2.79
N THR A 41 -8.88 5.85 -3.72
CA THR A 41 -8.83 6.16 -5.14
C THR A 41 -10.19 6.64 -5.69
N ASP A 42 -11.28 6.02 -5.26
CA ASP A 42 -12.62 6.23 -5.82
C ASP A 42 -13.44 7.35 -5.17
N LYS A 43 -13.24 7.59 -3.86
CA LYS A 43 -14.11 8.44 -3.05
C LYS A 43 -13.42 9.66 -2.47
N ILE A 44 -12.13 9.56 -2.14
CA ILE A 44 -11.41 10.67 -1.55
C ILE A 44 -11.05 11.69 -2.63
N PRO A 45 -11.29 13.00 -2.41
CA PRO A 45 -10.90 14.05 -3.36
C PRO A 45 -9.39 13.99 -3.67
N ALA A 46 -9.02 14.19 -4.94
CA ALA A 46 -7.63 14.07 -5.41
C ALA A 46 -6.61 14.85 -4.55
N ALA A 47 -6.97 16.04 -4.08
CA ALA A 47 -6.12 16.88 -3.23
C ALA A 47 -5.76 16.25 -1.88
N GLN A 48 -6.47 15.21 -1.44
CA GLN A 48 -6.26 14.52 -0.17
C GLN A 48 -5.76 13.08 -0.34
N GLN A 49 -5.87 12.50 -1.54
CA GLN A 49 -5.57 11.08 -1.77
C GLN A 49 -4.15 10.70 -1.35
N ASP A 50 -3.15 11.52 -1.68
CA ASP A 50 -1.75 11.22 -1.38
C ASP A 50 -1.49 11.14 0.13
N ALA A 51 -2.18 11.97 0.93
CA ALA A 51 -2.10 11.90 2.38
C ALA A 51 -2.68 10.58 2.93
N PHE A 52 -3.78 10.09 2.38
CA PHE A 52 -4.36 8.80 2.78
C PHE A 52 -3.54 7.62 2.29
N LYS A 53 -3.01 7.66 1.07
CA LYS A 53 -2.10 6.63 0.52
C LYS A 53 -0.84 6.51 1.37
N GLY A 54 -0.25 7.64 1.77
CA GLY A 54 0.91 7.64 2.67
C GLY A 54 0.61 7.02 4.03
N GLN A 55 -0.58 7.27 4.61
CA GLN A 55 -1.00 6.63 5.85
C GLN A 55 -1.18 5.11 5.70
N ILE A 56 -1.77 4.67 4.58
CA ILE A 56 -1.93 3.25 4.27
C ILE A 56 -0.57 2.56 4.15
N GLU A 57 0.38 3.18 3.46
CA GLU A 57 1.73 2.64 3.28
C GLU A 57 2.47 2.52 4.62
N GLN A 58 2.36 3.52 5.49
CA GLN A 58 2.92 3.48 6.84
C GLN A 58 2.32 2.33 7.66
N LEU A 59 1.00 2.15 7.60
CA LEU A 59 0.31 1.06 8.28
C LEU A 59 0.77 -0.31 7.78
N ARG A 60 0.83 -0.47 6.45
CA ARG A 60 1.30 -1.68 5.77
C ARG A 60 2.73 -2.04 6.20
N SER A 61 3.65 -1.08 6.16
CA SER A 61 5.04 -1.26 6.59
C SER A 61 5.13 -1.70 8.06
N GLY A 62 4.38 -1.06 8.95
CA GLY A 62 4.32 -1.44 10.36
C GLY A 62 3.81 -2.88 10.56
N TRP A 63 2.77 -3.27 9.82
CA TRP A 63 2.22 -4.63 9.88
C TRP A 63 3.14 -5.68 9.28
N ILE A 64 3.85 -5.38 8.18
CA ILE A 64 4.88 -6.27 7.61
C ILE A 64 5.97 -6.54 8.65
N SER A 65 6.45 -5.50 9.35
CA SER A 65 7.44 -5.63 10.42
C SER A 65 6.94 -6.52 11.57
N LEU A 66 5.69 -6.35 11.98
CA LEU A 66 5.05 -7.19 13.01
C LEU A 66 4.81 -8.63 12.52
N ALA A 67 4.51 -8.84 11.24
CA ALA A 67 4.30 -10.15 10.64
C ALA A 67 5.62 -10.93 10.50
N ALA A 68 6.74 -10.22 10.33
CA ALA A 68 8.08 -10.82 10.25
C ALA A 68 8.56 -11.36 11.61
N ASN A 69 8.01 -10.87 12.72
CA ASN A 69 8.35 -11.34 14.06
C ASN A 69 7.37 -12.46 14.52
N PRO A 70 7.85 -13.69 14.77
CA PRO A 70 7.01 -14.82 15.20
C PRO A 70 6.25 -14.60 16.50
N GLN A 71 6.72 -13.71 17.38
CA GLN A 71 6.06 -13.41 18.65
C GLN A 71 4.87 -12.47 18.49
N THR A 72 4.89 -11.57 17.51
CA THR A 72 3.84 -10.57 17.27
C THR A 72 2.86 -10.98 16.17
N LYS A 73 3.28 -11.84 15.23
CA LYS A 73 2.43 -12.35 14.15
C LYS A 73 1.09 -12.95 14.64
N PRO A 74 1.03 -13.77 15.71
CA PRO A 74 -0.23 -14.38 16.16
C PRO A 74 -1.28 -13.37 16.63
N THR A 75 -0.85 -12.18 17.08
CA THR A 75 -1.75 -11.13 17.56
C THR A 75 -2.10 -10.10 16.49
N LEU A 76 -1.42 -10.15 15.34
CA LEU A 76 -1.50 -9.10 14.32
C LEU A 76 -2.87 -9.05 13.63
N GLU A 77 -3.51 -10.19 13.40
CA GLU A 77 -4.85 -10.22 12.80
C GLU A 77 -5.87 -9.39 13.62
N ALA A 78 -5.95 -9.63 14.93
CA ALA A 78 -6.84 -8.88 15.82
C ALA A 78 -6.48 -7.38 15.88
N ALA A 79 -5.19 -7.05 15.84
CA ALA A 79 -4.72 -5.68 15.81
C ALA A 79 -5.11 -4.96 14.50
N CYS A 80 -5.00 -5.64 13.35
CA CYS A 80 -5.44 -5.10 12.07
C CYS A 80 -6.93 -4.84 12.05
N VAL A 81 -7.76 -5.79 12.50
CA VAL A 81 -9.22 -5.63 12.55
C VAL A 81 -9.60 -4.43 13.43
N THR A 82 -8.97 -4.30 14.60
CA THR A 82 -9.24 -3.16 15.50
C THR A 82 -8.85 -1.83 14.84
N SER A 83 -7.71 -1.78 14.17
CA SER A 83 -7.27 -0.59 13.44
C SER A 83 -8.19 -0.27 12.26
N ALA A 84 -8.68 -1.31 11.57
CA ALA A 84 -9.60 -1.18 10.45
C ALA A 84 -10.92 -0.52 10.84
N GLU A 85 -11.52 -0.92 11.96
CA GLU A 85 -12.75 -0.31 12.50
C GLU A 85 -12.56 1.18 12.85
N GLN A 86 -11.39 1.54 13.38
CA GLN A 86 -11.05 2.94 13.67
C GLN A 86 -10.92 3.76 12.37
N MET A 87 -10.20 3.21 11.38
CA MET A 87 -10.00 3.87 10.09
C MET A 87 -11.29 4.01 9.30
N LYS A 88 -12.14 2.98 9.30
CA LYS A 88 -13.48 3.00 8.68
C LYS A 88 -14.29 4.19 9.16
N THR A 89 -14.26 4.47 10.46
CA THR A 89 -14.95 5.63 11.05
C THR A 89 -14.37 6.95 10.52
N ALA A 90 -13.05 7.05 10.40
CA ALA A 90 -12.37 8.26 9.92
C ALA A 90 -12.69 8.57 8.45
N VAL A 91 -12.91 7.54 7.63
CA VAL A 91 -13.17 7.71 6.20
C VAL A 91 -14.64 7.57 5.79
N ALA A 92 -15.52 7.22 6.72
CA ALA A 92 -16.96 7.10 6.48
C ALA A 92 -17.58 8.39 5.93
N ALA A 93 -17.10 9.56 6.38
CA ALA A 93 -17.58 10.86 5.91
C ALA A 93 -17.33 11.10 4.40
N PHE A 94 -16.36 10.40 3.81
CA PHE A 94 -16.07 10.44 2.38
C PHE A 94 -16.86 9.40 1.57
N GLY A 95 -17.68 8.57 2.24
CA GLY A 95 -18.43 7.50 1.59
C GLY A 95 -17.63 6.21 1.42
N CYS A 96 -16.53 6.05 2.17
CA CYS A 96 -15.83 4.77 2.24
C CYS A 96 -16.58 3.76 3.09
N ALA A 97 -16.76 2.56 2.53
CA ALA A 97 -17.40 1.43 3.20
C ALA A 97 -16.66 0.13 2.85
N PHE A 98 -16.19 -0.57 3.88
CA PHE A 98 -15.56 -1.89 3.80
C PHE A 98 -15.65 -2.61 5.13
#